data_AF-A0A3R8XWA4-F1
#
_entry.id   AF-A0A3R8XWA4-F1
#
_cell.length_a   1.000
_cell.length_b   1.000
_cell.length_c   1.000
_cell.angle_alpha   90.00
_cell.angle_beta   90.00
_cell.angle_gamma   90.00
#
_symmetry.space_group_name_H-M   'P 1'
#
loop_
_entity.id
_entity.type
_entity.pdbx_description
1 polymer ?
#
loop_
_entity_poly.entity_id
_entity_poly.type
_entity_poly.pdbx_seq_one_letter_code
_entity_poly.pdbx_strand_id
1 'polypeptide(L)'
;SWREGSRPGKSISGFKRMYSRFVALRIRPAGRGVRKTSDGPELPERWLLAEWPATEPEPVQFWLSSLPSGMPLATLVRLAKLRW
;
A
#
# COMPACT_ATOMS: atom_id res chain seq x y z
N SER A 1 -2.63 -16.35 4.81
CA SER A 1 -3.92 -16.24 5.53
C SER A 1 -4.07 -14.81 6.05
N TRP A 2 -5.24 -14.19 5.89
CA TRP A 2 -5.53 -12.85 6.42
C TRP A 2 -5.79 -12.92 7.94
N ARG A 3 -5.42 -11.87 8.69
CA ARG A 3 -5.60 -11.87 10.15
C ARG A 3 -7.08 -11.82 10.50
N GLU A 4 -7.47 -12.61 11.49
CA GLU A 4 -8.68 -12.35 12.24
C GLU A 4 -8.47 -11.19 13.20
N GLY A 5 -9.49 -10.34 13.32
CA GLY A 5 -9.51 -9.31 14.35
C GLY A 5 -9.90 -9.89 15.70
N SER A 6 -9.75 -9.12 16.77
CA SER A 6 -10.22 -9.51 18.12
C SER A 6 -11.72 -9.34 18.32
N ARG A 7 -12.42 -8.69 17.38
CA ARG A 7 -13.86 -8.47 17.46
C ARG A 7 -14.61 -9.72 17.02
N PRO A 8 -15.69 -10.13 17.72
CA PRO A 8 -16.53 -11.25 17.28
C PRO A 8 -17.11 -10.98 15.89
N GLY A 9 -17.29 -12.03 15.10
CA GLY A 9 -17.79 -11.95 13.74
C GLY A 9 -18.37 -13.27 13.25
N LYS A 10 -18.95 -13.24 12.05
CA LYS A 10 -19.68 -14.39 11.47
C LYS A 10 -18.78 -15.38 10.73
N SER A 11 -17.46 -15.33 10.94
CA SER A 11 -16.54 -16.29 10.30
C SER A 11 -16.55 -17.63 11.05
N ILE A 12 -16.01 -18.68 10.44
CA ILE A 12 -15.95 -20.04 11.00
C ILE A 12 -15.26 -20.07 12.38
N SER A 13 -14.27 -19.22 12.59
CA SER A 13 -13.50 -19.08 13.82
C SER A 13 -14.14 -18.12 14.84
N GLY A 14 -15.31 -17.55 14.55
CA GLY A 14 -16.06 -16.71 15.47
C GLY A 14 -15.57 -15.26 15.56
N PHE A 15 -14.47 -14.91 14.89
CA PHE A 15 -13.97 -13.52 14.85
C PHE A 15 -14.20 -12.86 13.50
N LYS A 16 -14.20 -11.51 13.50
CA LYS A 16 -14.39 -10.69 12.32
C LYS A 16 -13.15 -10.78 11.44
N ARG A 17 -13.35 -11.28 10.23
CA ARG A 17 -12.30 -11.34 9.21
C ARG A 17 -11.94 -9.92 8.77
N MET A 18 -10.67 -9.55 8.91
CA MET A 18 -10.19 -8.23 8.52
C MET A 18 -9.71 -8.27 7.06
N TYR A 19 -10.32 -7.44 6.23
CA TYR A 19 -9.92 -7.23 4.85
C TYR A 19 -9.93 -5.74 4.55
N SER A 20 -9.06 -5.34 3.64
CA SER A 20 -8.96 -3.98 3.11
C SER A 20 -8.66 -4.07 1.62
N ARG A 21 -9.00 -3.03 0.87
CA ARG A 21 -8.68 -2.96 -0.57
C ARG A 21 -7.45 -2.08 -0.73
N PHE A 22 -6.63 -2.42 -1.71
CA PHE A 22 -5.42 -1.67 -2.03
C PHE A 22 -5.41 -1.32 -3.51
N VAL A 23 -4.90 -0.13 -3.80
CA VAL A 23 -4.59 0.33 -5.14
C VAL A 23 -3.08 0.45 -5.24
N ALA A 24 -2.49 -0.09 -6.31
CA ALA A 24 -1.06 0.04 -6.58
C ALA A 24 -0.86 0.65 -7.97
N LEU A 25 -0.11 1.74 -8.02
CA LEU A 25 0.18 2.49 -9.24
C LEU A 25 1.68 2.72 -9.38
N ARG A 26 2.16 2.75 -10.63
CA ARG A 26 3.49 3.24 -10.95
C ARG A 26 3.42 4.73 -11.21
N ILE A 27 4.17 5.52 -10.45
CA ILE A 27 4.17 6.98 -10.54
C ILE A 27 5.60 7.51 -10.58
N ARG A 28 5.79 8.70 -11.15
CA ARG A 28 7.03 9.47 -11.07
C ARG A 28 6.81 10.64 -10.11
N PRO A 29 7.19 10.52 -8.82
CA PRO A 29 6.91 11.55 -7.82
C PRO A 29 7.71 12.82 -8.12
N ALA A 30 6.99 13.93 -8.30
CA ALA A 30 7.56 15.21 -8.71
C ALA A 30 7.84 16.18 -7.54
N GLY A 31 8.00 15.63 -6.32
CA GLY A 31 8.26 16.40 -5.11
C GLY A 31 9.65 17.04 -5.10
N ARG A 32 9.81 18.15 -4.37
CA ARG A 32 11.07 18.90 -4.27
C ARG A 32 12.25 18.05 -3.78
N GLY A 33 12.02 17.13 -2.85
CA GLY A 33 13.04 16.21 -2.36
C GLY A 33 13.53 15.23 -3.43
N VAL A 34 12.60 14.62 -4.17
CA VAL A 34 12.94 13.66 -5.24
C VAL A 34 13.73 14.35 -6.36
N ARG A 35 13.32 15.55 -6.76
CA ARG A 35 14.04 16.35 -7.78
C ARG A 35 15.48 16.68 -7.40
N LYS A 36 15.76 16.88 -6.11
CA LYS A 36 17.11 17.19 -5.62
C LYS A 36 18.04 15.97 -5.64
N THR A 37 17.48 14.76 -5.57
CA THR A 37 18.24 13.51 -5.51
C THR A 37 18.30 12.81 -6.86
N SER A 38 17.52 13.26 -7.85
CA SER A 38 17.59 12.78 -9.22
C SER A 38 18.63 13.57 -10.00
N ASP A 39 19.72 12.91 -10.42
CA ASP A 39 20.81 13.52 -11.19
C ASP A 39 20.47 13.72 -12.68
N GLY A 40 19.33 13.20 -13.13
CA GLY A 40 18.87 13.26 -14.52
C GLY A 40 17.55 14.04 -14.71
N PRO A 41 17.20 14.37 -15.96
CA PRO A 41 15.95 15.07 -16.28
C PRO A 41 14.70 14.23 -16.01
N GLU A 42 14.82 12.90 -15.97
CA GLU A 42 13.72 11.99 -15.70
C GLU A 42 13.64 11.60 -14.22
N LEU A 43 12.45 11.75 -13.63
CA LEU A 43 12.19 11.38 -12.25
C LEU A 43 12.05 9.85 -12.10
N PRO A 44 12.59 9.25 -11.03
CA PRO A 44 12.57 7.81 -10.86
C PRO A 44 11.14 7.30 -10.67
N GLU A 45 10.81 6.21 -11.35
CA GLU A 45 9.51 5.56 -11.18
C GLU A 45 9.44 4.78 -9.86
N ARG A 46 8.36 4.99 -9.12
CA ARG A 46 8.10 4.43 -7.79
C ARG A 46 6.71 3.79 -7.74
N TRP A 47 6.55 2.85 -6.82
CA TRP A 47 5.24 2.34 -6.47
C TRP A 47 4.54 3.33 -5.53
N LEU A 48 3.33 3.72 -5.87
CA LEU A 48 2.34 4.29 -4.96
C LEU A 48 1.38 3.19 -4.56
N LEU A 49 1.39 2.82 -3.29
CA LEU A 49 0.39 1.94 -2.70
C LEU A 49 -0.56 2.81 -1.88
N ALA A 50 -1.87 2.63 -2.08
CA ALA A 50 -2.90 3.29 -1.30
C ALA A 50 -3.85 2.25 -0.72
N GLU A 51 -4.14 2.38 0.58
CA GLU A 51 -5.18 1.59 1.22
C GLU A 51 -6.51 2.32 1.10
N TRP A 52 -7.50 1.62 0.58
CA TRP A 52 -8.84 2.15 0.36
C TRP A 52 -9.88 1.17 0.91
N PRO A 53 -10.21 1.26 2.20
CA PRO A 53 -11.25 0.43 2.79
C PRO A 53 -12.58 0.64 2.05
N ALA A 54 -13.38 -0.42 1.91
CA ALA A 54 -14.64 -0.35 1.17
C ALA A 54 -15.68 0.61 1.79
N THR A 55 -15.50 0.99 3.05
CA THR A 55 -16.36 1.93 3.78
C THR A 55 -15.99 3.39 3.54
N GLU A 56 -14.85 3.66 2.90
CA GLU A 56 -14.31 5.02 2.77
C GLU A 56 -14.50 5.53 1.34
N PRO A 57 -14.83 6.83 1.15
CA PRO A 57 -14.99 7.41 -0.18
C PRO A 57 -13.65 7.60 -0.91
N GLU A 58 -12.55 7.66 -0.18
CA GLU A 58 -11.20 7.87 -0.71
C GLU A 58 -10.14 7.03 0.03
N PRO A 59 -8.92 6.86 -0.52
CA PRO A 59 -7.87 6.13 0.15
C PRO A 59 -7.40 6.84 1.41
N VAL A 60 -7.26 6.10 2.50
CA VAL A 60 -6.98 6.64 3.84
C VAL A 60 -5.50 6.61 4.21
N GLN A 61 -4.71 5.80 3.50
CA GLN A 61 -3.30 5.62 3.82
C GLN A 61 -2.48 5.40 2.55
N PHE A 62 -1.30 6.03 2.49
CA PHE A 62 -0.46 6.04 1.30
C PHE A 62 0.98 5.67 1.64
N TRP A 63 1.61 4.88 0.77
CA TRP A 63 3.01 4.51 0.86
C TRP A 63 3.70 4.68 -0.49
N LEU A 64 4.95 5.15 -0.43
CA LEU A 64 5.87 5.17 -1.57
C LEU A 64 6.92 4.09 -1.40
N SER A 65 7.21 3.38 -2.48
CA SER A 65 8.24 2.33 -2.50
C SER A 65 9.13 2.40 -3.73
N SER A 66 10.44 2.21 -3.51
CA SER A 66 11.47 2.12 -4.55
C SER A 66 11.66 0.70 -5.09
N LEU A 67 10.80 -0.25 -4.70
CA LEU A 67 10.89 -1.64 -5.14
C LEU A 67 10.74 -1.79 -6.67
N PRO A 68 11.32 -2.85 -7.25
CA PRO A 68 11.20 -3.16 -8.68
C PRO A 68 9.75 -3.32 -9.14
N SER A 69 9.48 -3.06 -10.42
CA SER A 69 8.16 -3.17 -11.04
C SER A 69 7.62 -4.62 -11.11
N GLY A 70 8.49 -5.64 -11.04
CA GLY A 70 8.08 -7.05 -11.00
C GLY A 70 7.60 -7.54 -9.63
N MET A 71 7.55 -6.68 -8.61
CA MET A 71 7.15 -7.10 -7.27
C MET A 71 5.65 -7.45 -7.19
N PRO A 72 5.28 -8.60 -6.60
CA PRO A 72 3.89 -8.92 -6.35
C PRO A 72 3.21 -7.91 -5.41
N LEU A 73 1.95 -7.57 -5.68
CA LEU A 73 1.15 -6.67 -4.85
C LEU A 73 1.11 -7.11 -3.37
N ALA A 74 1.01 -8.42 -3.11
CA ALA A 74 1.00 -8.96 -1.76
C ALA A 74 2.29 -8.61 -0.98
N THR A 75 3.43 -8.57 -1.66
CA THR A 75 4.72 -8.17 -1.07
C THR A 75 4.72 -6.68 -0.75
N LEU A 76 4.24 -5.84 -1.67
CA LEU A 76 4.09 -4.40 -1.43
C LEU A 76 3.24 -4.11 -0.20
N VAL A 77 2.05 -4.74 -0.12
CA VAL A 77 1.11 -4.58 1.01
C VAL A 77 1.73 -5.09 2.30
N ARG A 78 2.40 -6.25 2.28
CA ARG A 78 3.04 -6.81 3.47
C ARG A 78 4.13 -5.89 4.02
N LEU A 79 5.00 -5.36 3.16
CA LEU A 79 6.07 -4.45 3.58
C LEU A 79 5.50 -3.11 4.10
N ALA A 80 4.46 -2.59 3.46
CA ALA A 80 3.78 -1.37 3.92
C ALA A 80 3.18 -1.54 5.32
N LYS A 81 2.55 -2.68 5.60
CA LYS A 81 1.91 -3.00 6.88
C LYS A 81 2.87 -3.49 7.98
N LEU A 82 4.14 -3.75 7.68
CA LEU A 82 5.15 -4.09 8.71
C LEU A 82 5.74 -2.86 9.40
N ARG A 83 5.63 -1.68 8.77
CA ARG A 83 6.29 -0.47 9.25
C ARG A 83 5.62 0.12 10.51
N TRP A 84 4.44 -0.37 10.89
CA TRP A 84 3.53 0.13 11.93
C TRP A 84 2.81 -1.05 12.59
#